data_AF-A0AA86JJI1-F1
#
_entry.id   AF-A0AA86JJI1-F1
#
_cell.length_a   1.000
_cell.length_b   1.000
_cell.length_c   1.000
_cell.angle_alpha   90.00
_cell.angle_beta   90.00
_cell.angle_gamma   90.00
#
_symmetry.space_group_name_H-M   'P 1'
#
loop_
_entity.id
_entity.type
_entity.pdbx_description
1 polymer ?
#
loop_
_entity_poly.entity_id
_entity_poly.type
_entity_poly.pdbx_seq_one_letter_code
_entity_poly.pdbx_strand_id
1 'polypeptide(L)'
;MYVLLGNNPIIFGLFLLIFIPITIRFKIEDGMVVGAVLSTHLLTSTNINIQWIINEVGLTIVGISVAMMFNLYNVSLEEDFEKNKHEIEEQYKLILLNLSTSLITQAVSRNEEKIFGAVEKLIYETKVMAQRISNNYFFRNQDYYLCYIEMRIAQLDTLKKMKKHFSRFYMTYEQTSILSEFTRKVAVNIHADNDCIELIRNLTLLKEEYRRMELPKNREEFENRALLFQFLNDLEDFLIIKKEFKERF
;
A
#
# COMPACT_ATOMS: atom_id res chain seq x y z
N MET A 1 -14.14 33.78 32.96
CA MET A 1 -15.56 33.47 32.62
C MET A 1 -16.25 32.77 33.78
N TYR A 2 -15.85 31.54 34.15
CA TYR A 2 -16.41 30.78 35.28
C TYR A 2 -16.39 31.53 36.63
N VAL A 3 -15.28 32.21 36.97
CA VAL A 3 -15.19 33.03 38.20
C VAL A 3 -16.14 34.23 38.20
N LEU A 4 -16.49 34.77 37.02
CA LEU A 4 -17.28 36.01 36.89
C LEU A 4 -18.79 35.74 36.69
N LEU A 5 -19.13 34.66 35.97
CA LEU A 5 -20.50 34.35 35.57
C LEU A 5 -21.07 33.16 36.35
N GLY A 6 -20.23 32.39 37.05
CA GLY A 6 -20.60 31.19 37.79
C GLY A 6 -20.43 29.90 36.99
N ASN A 7 -20.78 28.78 37.63
CA ASN A 7 -20.58 27.44 37.10
C ASN A 7 -21.95 26.84 36.71
N ASN A 8 -22.50 27.28 35.58
CA ASN A 8 -23.79 26.83 35.04
C ASN A 8 -23.63 26.26 33.60
N PRO A 9 -24.39 25.24 33.20
CA PRO A 9 -24.37 24.69 31.83
C PRO A 9 -24.45 25.71 30.69
N ILE A 10 -25.16 26.83 30.87
CA ILE A 10 -25.26 27.89 29.85
C ILE A 10 -23.88 28.53 29.58
N ILE A 11 -23.07 28.69 30.63
CA ILE A 11 -21.73 29.29 30.56
C ILE A 11 -20.75 28.33 29.87
N PHE A 12 -20.90 27.03 30.11
CA PHE A 12 -20.16 26.00 29.35
C PHE A 12 -20.51 26.05 27.85
N GLY A 13 -21.79 26.16 27.50
CA GLY A 13 -22.21 26.31 26.11
C GLY A 13 -21.63 27.56 25.45
N LEU A 14 -21.65 28.69 26.14
CA LEU A 14 -21.09 29.96 25.64
C LEU A 14 -19.55 29.90 25.55
N PHE A 15 -18.89 29.20 26.47
CA PHE A 15 -17.47 28.92 26.37
C PHE A 15 -17.16 28.13 25.09
N LEU A 16 -17.85 27.03 24.82
CA LEU A 16 -17.63 26.22 23.60
C LEU A 16 -17.88 27.03 22.33
N LEU A 17 -18.93 27.85 22.31
CA LEU A 17 -19.28 28.70 21.16
C LEU A 17 -18.18 29.71 20.82
N ILE A 18 -17.46 30.22 21.82
CA ILE A 18 -16.32 31.13 21.62
C ILE A 18 -15.02 30.35 21.36
N PHE A 19 -14.80 29.28 22.12
CA PHE A 19 -13.54 28.53 22.12
C PHE A 19 -13.31 27.78 20.81
N ILE A 20 -14.33 27.10 20.26
CA ILE A 20 -14.21 26.30 19.04
C ILE A 20 -13.83 27.15 17.81
N PRO A 21 -14.47 28.30 17.51
CA PRO A 21 -14.05 29.15 16.39
C PRO A 21 -12.65 29.73 16.56
N ILE A 22 -12.23 30.01 17.81
CA ILE A 22 -10.88 30.51 18.10
C ILE A 22 -9.84 29.44 17.78
N THR A 23 -10.04 28.20 18.26
CA THR A 23 -9.08 27.11 18.01
C THR A 23 -8.92 26.83 16.51
N ILE A 24 -10.03 26.83 15.75
CA ILE A 24 -10.02 26.69 14.29
C ILE A 24 -9.26 27.86 13.63
N ARG A 25 -9.55 29.11 14.04
CA ARG A 25 -8.90 30.30 13.45
C ARG A 25 -7.38 30.32 13.66
N PHE A 26 -6.90 29.85 14.80
CA PHE A 26 -5.48 29.78 15.12
C PHE A 26 -4.82 28.45 14.71
N LYS A 27 -5.56 27.51 14.11
CA LYS A 27 -5.09 26.16 13.74
C LYS A 27 -4.54 25.36 14.93
N ILE A 28 -5.16 25.51 16.11
CA ILE A 28 -4.81 24.78 17.34
C ILE A 28 -5.95 23.81 17.71
N GLU A 29 -6.47 23.13 16.69
CA GLU A 29 -7.65 22.25 16.79
C GLU A 29 -7.39 21.05 17.71
N ASP A 30 -6.15 20.56 17.77
CA ASP A 30 -5.73 19.45 18.63
C ASP A 30 -5.95 19.74 20.13
N GLY A 31 -5.89 21.03 20.53
CA GLY A 31 -6.14 21.47 21.90
C GLY A 31 -7.63 21.59 22.25
N MET A 32 -8.53 21.46 21.27
CA MET A 32 -9.96 21.65 21.45
C MET A 32 -10.57 20.61 22.40
N VAL A 33 -10.20 19.33 22.23
CA VAL A 33 -10.71 18.23 23.07
C VAL A 33 -10.27 18.42 24.52
N VAL A 34 -8.99 18.70 24.73
CA VAL A 34 -8.43 18.95 26.07
C VAL A 34 -9.09 20.18 26.73
N GLY A 35 -9.26 21.26 25.99
CA GLY A 35 -9.92 22.47 26.48
C GLY A 35 -11.40 22.27 26.82
N ALA A 36 -12.12 21.45 26.06
CA ALA A 36 -13.51 21.11 26.34
C ALA A 36 -13.66 20.24 27.60
N VAL A 37 -12.77 19.27 27.80
CA VAL A 37 -12.73 18.43 29.02
C VAL A 37 -12.43 19.29 30.25
N LEU A 38 -11.40 20.15 30.17
CA LEU A 38 -11.05 21.08 31.25
C LEU A 38 -12.23 22.00 31.59
N SER A 39 -12.93 22.52 30.58
CA SER A 39 -14.12 23.35 30.79
C SER A 39 -15.29 22.60 31.44
N THR A 40 -15.40 21.29 31.21
CA THR A 40 -16.40 20.45 31.87
C THR A 40 -16.06 20.25 33.35
N HIS A 41 -14.78 20.10 33.68
CA HIS A 41 -14.34 20.04 35.08
C HIS A 41 -14.50 21.40 35.79
N LEU A 42 -14.31 22.52 35.09
CA LEU A 42 -14.61 23.86 35.60
C LEU A 42 -16.11 24.05 35.90
N LEU A 43 -16.98 23.48 35.08
CA LEU A 43 -18.43 23.52 35.27
C LEU A 43 -18.86 22.78 36.55
N THR A 44 -18.24 21.66 36.87
CA THR A 44 -18.62 20.82 38.02
C THR A 44 -17.88 21.19 39.31
N SER A 45 -16.79 21.96 39.22
CA SER A 45 -16.04 22.40 40.39
C SER A 45 -16.78 23.51 41.13
N THR A 46 -16.88 23.44 42.45
CA THR A 46 -17.49 24.47 43.29
C THR A 46 -16.46 25.46 43.87
N ASN A 47 -15.19 25.05 43.98
CA ASN A 47 -14.09 25.87 44.50
C ASN A 47 -12.81 25.63 43.69
N ILE A 48 -12.34 26.64 42.98
CA ILE A 48 -11.08 26.61 42.23
C ILE A 48 -9.95 26.99 43.18
N ASN A 49 -9.31 26.01 43.80
CA ASN A 49 -8.12 26.20 44.65
C ASN A 49 -6.85 25.69 43.94
N ILE A 50 -5.68 25.97 44.53
CA ILE A 50 -4.39 25.56 43.94
C ILE A 50 -4.27 24.03 43.76
N GLN A 51 -4.85 23.25 44.67
CA GLN A 51 -4.86 21.79 44.60
C GLN A 51 -5.67 21.30 43.39
N TRP A 52 -6.81 21.93 43.11
CA TRP A 52 -7.63 21.65 41.94
C TRP A 52 -6.87 21.95 40.65
N ILE A 53 -6.16 23.07 40.58
CA ILE A 53 -5.34 23.43 39.42
C ILE A 53 -4.24 22.38 39.18
N ILE A 54 -3.53 21.95 40.23
CA ILE A 54 -2.50 20.91 40.12
C ILE A 54 -3.11 19.59 39.63
N ASN A 55 -4.30 19.21 40.13
CA ASN A 55 -5.00 18.00 39.70
C ASN A 55 -5.37 18.06 38.22
N GLU A 56 -5.90 19.18 37.73
CA GLU A 56 -6.24 19.34 36.31
C GLU A 56 -5.03 19.33 35.39
N VAL A 57 -3.92 19.94 35.83
CA VAL A 57 -2.65 19.82 35.11
C VAL A 57 -2.21 18.36 35.03
N GLY A 58 -2.33 17.60 36.12
CA GLY A 58 -2.04 16.16 36.15
C GLY A 58 -2.92 15.36 35.19
N LEU A 59 -4.24 15.58 35.22
CA LEU A 59 -5.19 14.92 34.31
C LEU A 59 -4.90 15.25 32.84
N THR A 60 -4.55 16.51 32.57
CA THR A 60 -4.15 16.97 31.23
C THR A 60 -2.88 16.25 30.75
N ILE A 61 -1.86 16.14 31.61
CA ILE A 61 -0.62 15.41 31.29
C ILE A 61 -0.91 13.94 30.99
N VAL A 62 -1.77 13.28 31.77
CA VAL A 62 -2.17 11.89 31.51
C VAL A 62 -2.86 11.78 30.14
N GLY A 63 -3.82 12.68 29.85
CA GLY A 63 -4.51 12.70 28.56
C GLY A 63 -3.57 12.88 27.37
N ILE A 64 -2.64 13.84 27.46
CA ILE A 64 -1.61 14.07 26.43
C ILE A 64 -0.71 12.85 26.27
N SER A 65 -0.26 12.24 27.37
CA SER A 65 0.65 11.09 27.34
C SER A 65 0.01 9.88 26.67
N VAL A 66 -1.26 9.60 26.98
CA VAL A 66 -2.02 8.51 26.36
C VAL A 66 -2.24 8.80 24.86
N ALA A 67 -2.65 10.02 24.50
CA ALA A 67 -2.82 10.41 23.11
C ALA A 67 -1.52 10.29 22.31
N MET A 68 -0.40 10.74 22.89
CA MET A 68 0.93 10.62 22.29
C MET A 68 1.33 9.16 22.08
N MET A 69 1.07 8.28 23.06
CA MET A 69 1.37 6.85 22.96
C MET A 69 0.61 6.19 21.80
N PHE A 70 -0.69 6.48 21.66
CA PHE A 70 -1.49 6.00 20.52
C PHE A 70 -1.01 6.57 19.18
N ASN A 71 -0.65 7.85 19.15
CA ASN A 71 -0.15 8.48 17.92
C ASN A 71 1.18 7.87 17.46
N LEU A 72 2.12 7.61 18.39
CA LEU A 72 3.39 6.95 18.09
C LEU A 72 3.21 5.53 17.54
N TYR A 73 2.25 4.77 18.09
CA TYR A 73 1.93 3.44 17.57
C TYR A 73 1.47 3.49 16.10
N ASN A 74 0.61 4.45 15.73
CA ASN A 74 0.16 4.60 14.35
C ASN A 74 1.30 4.96 13.40
N VAL A 75 2.17 5.91 13.78
CA VAL A 75 3.36 6.29 12.98
C VAL A 75 4.25 5.06 12.74
N SER A 76 4.48 4.24 13.77
CA SER A 76 5.30 3.03 13.61
C SER A 76 4.72 2.02 12.61
N LEU A 77 3.39 1.87 12.56
CA LEU A 77 2.72 0.99 11.59
C LEU A 77 2.86 1.51 10.15
N GLU A 78 2.76 2.82 9.95
CA GLU A 78 2.93 3.42 8.62
C GLU A 78 4.36 3.28 8.11
N GLU A 79 5.35 3.47 8.98
CA GLU A 79 6.77 3.24 8.65
C GLU A 79 7.05 1.78 8.29
N ASP A 80 6.52 0.83 9.06
CA ASP A 80 6.69 -0.59 8.77
C ASP A 80 5.95 -1.00 7.48
N PHE A 81 4.81 -0.38 7.18
CA PHE A 81 4.12 -0.59 5.91
C PHE A 81 5.00 -0.14 4.73
N GLU A 82 5.61 1.05 4.81
CA GLU A 82 6.50 1.56 3.77
C GLU A 82 7.74 0.68 3.59
N LYS A 83 8.31 0.13 4.68
CA LYS A 83 9.41 -0.86 4.58
C LYS A 83 8.96 -2.11 3.83
N ASN A 84 7.80 -2.68 4.19
CA ASN A 84 7.25 -3.84 3.51
C ASN A 84 6.93 -3.54 2.04
N LYS A 85 6.50 -2.31 1.74
CA LYS A 85 6.24 -1.83 0.38
C LYS A 85 7.47 -1.98 -0.52
N HIS A 86 8.62 -1.52 -0.03
CA HIS A 86 9.90 -1.62 -0.72
C HIS A 86 10.36 -3.08 -0.86
N GLU A 87 10.23 -3.87 0.21
CA GLU A 87 10.62 -5.29 0.18
C GLU A 87 9.78 -6.08 -0.84
N ILE A 88 8.46 -5.89 -0.89
CA ILE A 88 7.59 -6.53 -1.89
C ILE A 88 8.03 -6.18 -3.32
N GLU A 89 8.39 -4.91 -3.57
CA GLU A 89 8.83 -4.47 -4.88
C GLU A 89 10.15 -5.13 -5.31
N GLU A 90 11.13 -5.21 -4.42
CA GLU A 90 12.39 -5.93 -4.71
C GLU A 90 12.15 -7.43 -4.90
N GLN A 91 11.26 -8.06 -4.13
CA GLN A 91 10.88 -9.46 -4.36
C GLN A 91 10.23 -9.67 -5.73
N TYR A 92 9.37 -8.76 -6.18
CA TYR A 92 8.75 -8.86 -7.51
C TYR A 92 9.75 -8.70 -8.64
N LYS A 93 10.69 -7.77 -8.50
CA LYS A 93 11.81 -7.61 -9.42
C LYS A 93 12.66 -8.88 -9.48
N LEU A 94 13.00 -9.47 -8.34
CA LEU A 94 13.72 -10.75 -8.28
C LEU A 94 12.94 -11.88 -8.97
N ILE A 95 11.63 -11.97 -8.73
CA ILE A 95 10.77 -12.96 -9.39
C ILE A 95 10.79 -12.76 -10.90
N LEU A 96 10.57 -11.55 -11.40
CA LEU A 96 10.57 -11.27 -12.84
C LEU A 96 11.93 -11.54 -13.50
N LEU A 97 13.04 -11.23 -12.81
CA LEU A 97 14.39 -11.58 -13.28
C LEU A 97 14.59 -13.11 -13.37
N ASN A 98 14.10 -13.84 -12.37
CA ASN A 98 14.13 -15.30 -12.39
C ASN A 98 13.27 -15.86 -13.53
N LEU A 99 12.03 -15.34 -13.72
CA LEU A 99 11.16 -15.74 -14.83
C LEU A 99 11.80 -15.44 -16.20
N SER A 100 12.43 -14.28 -16.35
CA SER A 100 13.21 -13.92 -17.54
C SER A 100 14.32 -14.94 -17.82
N THR A 101 15.04 -15.37 -16.78
CA THR A 101 16.09 -16.40 -16.90
C THR A 101 15.50 -17.77 -17.25
N SER A 102 14.41 -18.15 -16.58
CA SER A 102 13.68 -19.40 -16.81
C SER A 102 13.14 -19.52 -18.23
N LEU A 103 12.84 -18.41 -18.92
CA LEU A 103 12.44 -18.45 -20.34
C LEU A 103 13.57 -19.02 -21.19
N ILE A 104 14.82 -18.62 -20.94
CA ILE A 104 15.98 -19.08 -21.71
C ILE A 104 16.41 -20.49 -21.30
N THR A 105 16.49 -20.75 -20.00
CA THR A 105 17.02 -22.01 -19.46
C THR A 105 16.00 -23.14 -19.49
N GLN A 106 14.70 -22.81 -19.66
CA GLN A 106 13.56 -23.72 -19.52
C GLN A 106 13.52 -24.44 -18.16
N ALA A 107 14.21 -23.92 -17.16
CA ALA A 107 14.35 -24.52 -15.85
C ALA A 107 13.93 -23.53 -14.77
N VAL A 108 12.93 -23.91 -13.99
CA VAL A 108 12.47 -23.19 -12.80
C VAL A 108 13.55 -23.29 -11.73
N SER A 109 13.91 -22.16 -11.12
CA SER A 109 14.95 -22.14 -10.07
C SER A 109 14.49 -22.94 -8.85
N ARG A 110 15.39 -23.72 -8.24
CA ARG A 110 15.09 -24.50 -7.03
C ARG A 110 14.64 -23.62 -5.86
N ASN A 111 15.07 -22.35 -5.83
CA ASN A 111 14.71 -21.40 -4.78
C ASN A 111 13.39 -20.66 -5.04
N GLU A 112 12.75 -20.87 -6.19
CA GLU A 112 11.60 -20.08 -6.62
C GLU A 112 10.38 -20.28 -5.70
N GLU A 113 10.11 -21.51 -5.26
CA GLU A 113 9.02 -21.77 -4.30
C GLU A 113 9.23 -21.06 -2.97
N LYS A 114 10.48 -20.98 -2.50
CA LYS A 114 10.85 -20.25 -1.29
C LYS A 114 10.63 -18.73 -1.46
N ILE A 115 10.98 -18.17 -2.62
CA ILE A 115 10.80 -16.74 -2.91
C ILE A 115 9.30 -16.39 -2.96
N PHE A 116 8.51 -17.17 -3.71
CA PHE A 116 7.07 -16.96 -3.79
C PHE A 116 6.38 -17.11 -2.43
N GLY A 117 6.77 -18.12 -1.64
CA GLY A 117 6.23 -18.29 -0.28
C GLY A 117 6.60 -17.15 0.67
N ALA A 118 7.82 -16.62 0.57
CA ALA A 118 8.26 -15.49 1.37
C ALA A 118 7.48 -14.21 1.05
N VAL A 119 7.32 -13.87 -0.25
CA VAL A 119 6.58 -12.67 -0.65
C VAL A 119 5.08 -12.79 -0.34
N GLU A 120 4.50 -13.98 -0.48
CA GLU A 120 3.10 -14.22 -0.12
C GLU A 120 2.84 -14.01 1.38
N LYS A 121 3.74 -14.52 2.22
CA LYS A 121 3.69 -14.29 3.67
C LYS A 121 3.81 -12.80 4.00
N LEU A 122 4.78 -12.11 3.40
CA LEU A 122 5.00 -10.68 3.60
C LEU A 122 3.77 -9.85 3.19
N ILE A 123 3.15 -10.16 2.05
CA ILE A 123 1.92 -9.50 1.57
C ILE A 123 0.76 -9.74 2.55
N TYR A 124 0.61 -10.95 3.06
CA TYR A 124 -0.43 -11.25 4.04
C TYR A 124 -0.26 -10.46 5.35
N GLU A 125 0.96 -10.42 5.89
CA GLU A 125 1.28 -9.64 7.09
C GLU A 125 1.05 -8.14 6.85
N THR A 126 1.44 -7.63 5.68
CA THR A 126 1.24 -6.23 5.28
C THR A 126 -0.23 -5.90 5.08
N LYS A 127 -1.05 -6.85 4.61
CA LYS A 127 -2.50 -6.67 4.49
C LYS A 127 -3.16 -6.48 5.87
N VAL A 128 -2.76 -7.29 6.85
CA VAL A 128 -3.24 -7.15 8.23
C VAL A 128 -2.83 -5.79 8.80
N MET A 129 -1.62 -5.31 8.49
CA MET A 129 -1.15 -3.99 8.86
C MET A 129 -1.96 -2.87 8.20
N ALA A 130 -2.22 -2.95 6.89
CA ALA A 130 -3.05 -1.98 6.16
C ALA A 130 -4.45 -1.87 6.77
N GLN A 131 -5.05 -2.99 7.16
CA GLN A 131 -6.35 -3.03 7.84
C GLN A 131 -6.31 -2.32 9.19
N ARG A 132 -5.23 -2.50 9.98
CA ARG A 132 -5.07 -1.80 11.26
C ARG A 132 -4.91 -0.30 11.07
N ILE A 133 -4.08 0.12 10.11
CA ILE A 133 -3.90 1.54 9.75
C ILE A 133 -5.27 2.14 9.37
N SER A 134 -6.01 1.48 8.48
CA SER A 134 -7.33 1.94 8.06
C SER A 134 -8.34 2.04 9.20
N ASN A 135 -8.36 1.07 10.13
CA ASN A 135 -9.29 1.07 11.26
C ASN A 135 -8.98 2.16 12.30
N ASN A 136 -7.71 2.58 12.41
CA ASN A 136 -7.29 3.56 13.40
C ASN A 136 -7.63 5.01 13.01
N TYR A 137 -8.03 5.26 11.76
CA TYR A 137 -8.47 6.57 11.28
C TYR A 137 -10.00 6.61 11.09
N PHE A 138 -10.75 6.91 12.16
CA PHE A 138 -12.22 6.98 12.13
C PHE A 138 -12.81 7.98 11.12
N PHE A 139 -12.03 8.96 10.63
CA PHE A 139 -12.53 10.07 9.80
C PHE A 139 -11.67 10.39 8.56
N ARG A 140 -10.65 9.59 8.21
CA ARG A 140 -9.86 9.76 6.97
C ARG A 140 -9.97 8.53 6.09
N ASN A 141 -10.47 8.69 4.87
CA ASN A 141 -10.39 7.68 3.81
C ASN A 141 -8.93 7.45 3.44
N GLN A 142 -8.26 6.56 4.17
CA GLN A 142 -6.93 6.04 3.87
C GLN A 142 -7.06 4.80 2.97
N ASP A 143 -7.88 4.88 1.91
CA ASP A 143 -8.06 3.80 0.92
C ASP A 143 -6.72 3.37 0.30
N TYR A 144 -5.71 4.25 0.32
CA TYR A 144 -4.40 4.01 -0.26
C TYR A 144 -3.74 2.71 0.22
N TYR A 145 -3.61 2.49 1.54
CA TYR A 145 -2.91 1.32 2.09
C TYR A 145 -3.58 0.01 1.69
N LEU A 146 -4.92 -0.02 1.75
CA LEU A 146 -5.71 -1.19 1.36
C LEU A 146 -5.66 -1.43 -0.15
N CYS A 147 -5.90 -0.39 -0.97
CA CYS A 147 -5.85 -0.53 -2.42
C CYS A 147 -4.44 -0.88 -2.91
N TYR A 148 -3.39 -0.37 -2.27
CA TYR A 148 -2.01 -0.70 -2.62
C TYR A 148 -1.73 -2.19 -2.40
N ILE A 149 -2.10 -2.73 -1.23
CA ILE A 149 -1.83 -4.13 -0.94
C ILE A 149 -2.73 -5.07 -1.78
N GLU A 150 -3.96 -4.66 -2.09
CA GLU A 150 -4.84 -5.37 -3.01
C GLU A 150 -4.26 -5.44 -4.44
N MET A 151 -3.73 -4.32 -4.94
CA MET A 151 -2.99 -4.28 -6.21
C MET A 151 -1.83 -5.28 -6.18
N ARG A 152 -1.02 -5.32 -5.11
CA ARG A 152 0.09 -6.28 -5.00
C ARG A 152 -0.42 -7.73 -4.95
N ILE A 153 -1.50 -8.03 -4.22
CA ILE A 153 -2.09 -9.38 -4.24
C ILE A 153 -2.44 -9.83 -5.66
N ALA A 154 -3.14 -8.97 -6.42
CA ALA A 154 -3.49 -9.27 -7.81
C ALA A 154 -2.25 -9.47 -8.70
N GLN A 155 -1.21 -8.64 -8.51
CA GLN A 155 0.07 -8.81 -9.19
C GLN A 155 0.75 -10.15 -8.84
N LEU A 156 0.77 -10.57 -7.58
CA LEU A 156 1.33 -11.86 -7.19
C LEU A 156 0.61 -13.02 -7.88
N ASP A 157 -0.72 -12.94 -8.01
CA ASP A 157 -1.50 -13.96 -8.71
C ASP A 157 -1.13 -14.05 -10.20
N THR A 158 -0.91 -12.90 -10.87
CA THR A 158 -0.40 -12.90 -12.26
C THR A 158 1.01 -13.50 -12.37
N LEU A 159 1.93 -13.21 -11.44
CA LEU A 159 3.26 -13.82 -11.40
C LEU A 159 3.18 -15.34 -11.21
N LYS A 160 2.26 -15.82 -10.36
CA LYS A 160 1.99 -17.26 -10.17
C LYS A 160 1.42 -17.91 -11.45
N LYS A 161 0.59 -17.21 -12.22
CA LYS A 161 0.12 -17.69 -13.54
C LYS A 161 1.27 -17.80 -14.53
N MET A 162 2.09 -16.76 -14.66
CA MET A 162 3.28 -16.77 -15.52
C MET A 162 4.20 -17.96 -15.22
N LYS A 163 4.45 -18.23 -13.93
CA LYS A 163 5.26 -19.37 -13.48
C LYS A 163 4.72 -20.73 -13.95
N LYS A 164 3.40 -20.91 -14.06
CA LYS A 164 2.81 -22.21 -14.43
C LYS A 164 3.12 -22.61 -15.87
N HIS A 165 3.36 -21.66 -16.76
CA HIS A 165 3.69 -21.93 -18.17
C HIS A 165 5.01 -22.70 -18.34
N PHE A 166 5.97 -22.51 -17.42
CA PHE A 166 7.28 -23.19 -17.49
C PHE A 166 7.22 -24.69 -17.28
N SER A 167 6.16 -25.23 -16.66
CA SER A 167 5.97 -26.68 -16.55
C SER A 167 5.75 -27.35 -17.92
N ARG A 168 5.50 -26.56 -18.97
CA ARG A 168 5.13 -27.02 -20.31
C ARG A 168 6.04 -26.46 -21.42
N PHE A 169 7.11 -25.71 -21.11
CA PHE A 169 8.07 -25.33 -22.13
C PHE A 169 9.00 -26.50 -22.42
N TYR A 170 9.20 -26.80 -23.70
CA TYR A 170 10.04 -27.93 -24.13
C TYR A 170 11.02 -27.55 -25.24
N MET A 171 11.02 -26.29 -25.71
CA MET A 171 11.91 -25.85 -26.78
C MET A 171 12.19 -24.33 -26.72
N THR A 172 13.43 -23.93 -27.00
CA THR A 172 13.83 -22.51 -27.08
C THR A 172 13.68 -22.05 -28.52
N TYR A 173 12.93 -20.97 -28.74
CA TYR A 173 12.82 -20.32 -30.03
C TYR A 173 13.32 -18.87 -29.95
N GLU A 174 13.47 -18.23 -31.10
CA GLU A 174 13.86 -16.81 -31.18
C GLU A 174 12.95 -15.91 -30.33
N GLN A 175 11.64 -16.20 -30.33
CA GLN A 175 10.64 -15.49 -29.53
C GLN A 175 10.92 -15.58 -28.02
N THR A 176 11.48 -16.70 -27.57
CA THR A 176 11.81 -16.89 -26.16
C THR A 176 12.86 -15.87 -25.70
N SER A 177 13.84 -15.56 -26.56
CA SER A 177 14.88 -14.57 -26.28
C SER A 177 14.30 -13.16 -26.16
N ILE A 178 13.44 -12.79 -27.12
CA ILE A 178 12.79 -11.47 -27.14
C ILE A 178 11.91 -11.28 -25.90
N LEU A 179 11.09 -12.28 -25.55
CA LEU A 179 10.24 -12.22 -24.36
C LEU A 179 11.05 -12.17 -23.07
N SER A 180 12.15 -12.92 -22.99
CA SER A 180 13.06 -12.90 -21.84
C SER A 180 13.65 -11.51 -21.62
N GLU A 181 14.15 -10.88 -22.69
CA GLU A 181 14.70 -9.52 -22.61
C GLU A 181 13.65 -8.49 -22.20
N PHE A 182 12.44 -8.59 -22.76
CA PHE A 182 11.34 -7.71 -22.38
C PHE A 182 10.94 -7.91 -20.91
N THR A 183 10.86 -9.15 -20.43
CA THR A 183 10.56 -9.47 -19.02
C THR A 183 11.64 -8.88 -18.09
N ARG A 184 12.91 -8.96 -18.48
CA ARG A 184 14.01 -8.31 -17.75
C ARG A 184 13.86 -6.78 -17.74
N LYS A 185 13.48 -6.18 -18.87
CA LYS A 185 13.20 -4.74 -18.94
C LYS A 185 12.08 -4.34 -17.97
N VAL A 186 10.98 -5.10 -17.91
CA VAL A 186 9.91 -4.87 -16.93
C VAL A 186 10.44 -4.94 -15.50
N ALA A 187 11.23 -5.97 -15.17
CA ALA A 187 11.80 -6.15 -13.83
C ALA A 187 12.63 -4.95 -13.35
N VAL A 188 13.46 -4.38 -14.23
CA VAL A 188 14.32 -3.23 -13.88
C VAL A 188 13.54 -1.93 -13.78
N ASN A 189 12.39 -1.82 -14.46
CA ASN A 189 11.61 -0.57 -14.52
C ASN A 189 10.37 -0.57 -13.61
N ILE A 190 10.06 -1.66 -12.90
CA ILE A 190 8.90 -1.69 -12.00
C ILE A 190 9.22 -1.10 -10.63
N HIS A 191 9.48 0.20 -10.59
CA HIS A 191 9.67 0.96 -9.34
C HIS A 191 8.42 1.76 -8.97
N ALA A 192 8.29 2.19 -7.71
CA ALA A 192 7.12 2.88 -7.18
C ALA A 192 6.57 4.03 -8.06
N ASP A 193 7.45 4.83 -8.68
CA ASP A 193 7.05 5.99 -9.50
C ASP A 193 6.69 5.67 -10.95
N ASN A 194 6.88 4.43 -11.41
CA ASN A 194 6.56 4.02 -12.78
C ASN A 194 5.05 3.78 -12.94
N ASP A 195 4.41 4.46 -13.90
CA ASP A 195 2.98 4.33 -14.24
C ASP A 195 2.68 3.16 -15.19
N CYS A 196 3.71 2.46 -15.65
CA CYS A 196 3.67 1.35 -16.61
C CYS A 196 3.18 1.70 -18.02
N ILE A 197 2.90 2.96 -18.35
CA ILE A 197 2.37 3.36 -19.67
C ILE A 197 3.36 3.01 -20.78
N GLU A 198 4.64 3.33 -20.59
CA GLU A 198 5.67 3.02 -21.58
C GLU A 198 5.89 1.51 -21.72
N LEU A 199 5.86 0.76 -20.62
CA LEU A 199 6.00 -0.69 -20.62
C LEU A 199 4.84 -1.35 -21.37
N ILE A 200 3.60 -0.92 -21.14
CA ILE A 200 2.40 -1.42 -21.83
C ILE A 200 2.46 -1.10 -23.33
N ARG A 201 2.92 0.11 -23.70
CA ARG A 201 3.13 0.45 -25.11
C ARG A 201 4.17 -0.45 -25.77
N ASN A 202 5.30 -0.68 -25.12
CA ASN A 202 6.35 -1.57 -25.61
C ASN A 202 5.85 -3.03 -25.71
N LEU A 203 5.03 -3.48 -24.77
CA LEU A 203 4.38 -4.79 -24.79
C LEU A 203 3.44 -4.92 -26.00
N THR A 204 2.66 -3.88 -26.29
CA THR A 204 1.75 -3.86 -27.44
C THR A 204 2.53 -3.95 -28.76
N LEU A 205 3.67 -3.26 -28.88
CA LEU A 205 4.56 -3.38 -30.04
C LEU A 205 5.12 -4.80 -30.16
N LEU A 206 5.54 -5.42 -29.06
CA LEU A 206 6.02 -6.79 -29.05
C LEU A 206 4.94 -7.80 -29.50
N LYS A 207 3.67 -7.61 -29.10
CA LYS A 207 2.54 -8.41 -29.59
C LYS A 207 2.36 -8.28 -31.10
N GLU A 208 2.50 -7.07 -31.65
CA GLU A 208 2.42 -6.83 -33.09
C GLU A 208 3.59 -7.46 -33.85
N GLU A 209 4.80 -7.44 -33.29
CA GLU A 209 5.95 -8.16 -33.85
C GLU A 209 5.67 -9.66 -33.93
N TYR A 210 5.13 -10.27 -32.86
CA TYR A 210 4.78 -11.70 -32.85
C TYR A 210 3.72 -12.06 -33.90
N ARG A 211 2.74 -11.17 -34.14
CA ARG A 211 1.70 -11.36 -35.15
C ARG A 211 2.25 -11.33 -36.58
N ARG A 212 3.37 -10.65 -36.82
CA ARG A 212 4.00 -10.53 -38.14
C ARG A 212 4.98 -11.66 -38.46
N MET A 213 5.35 -12.48 -37.48
CA MET A 213 6.25 -13.61 -37.68
C MET A 213 5.61 -14.69 -38.56
N GLU A 214 6.46 -15.52 -39.19
CA GLU A 214 5.98 -16.68 -39.96
C GLU A 214 5.07 -17.57 -39.12
N LEU A 215 4.06 -18.17 -39.76
CA LEU A 215 3.18 -19.13 -39.09
C LEU A 215 3.99 -20.33 -38.54
N PRO A 216 3.55 -20.95 -37.44
CA PRO A 216 4.20 -22.14 -36.91
C PRO A 216 4.23 -23.26 -37.95
N LYS A 217 5.40 -23.89 -38.13
CA LYS A 217 5.64 -24.93 -39.14
C LYS A 217 5.11 -26.29 -38.70
N ASN A 218 4.96 -26.49 -37.40
CA ASN A 218 4.44 -27.71 -36.81
C ASN A 218 3.67 -27.43 -35.51
N ARG A 219 3.04 -28.47 -34.96
CA ARG A 219 2.24 -28.39 -33.74
C ARG A 219 3.06 -28.02 -32.50
N GLU A 220 4.27 -28.53 -32.39
CA GLU A 220 5.18 -28.23 -31.28
C GLU A 220 5.55 -26.75 -31.22
N GLU A 221 5.83 -26.15 -32.37
CA GLU A 221 6.09 -24.73 -32.51
C GLU A 221 4.84 -23.90 -32.19
N PHE A 222 3.66 -24.35 -32.64
CA PHE A 222 2.39 -23.68 -32.33
C PHE A 222 2.13 -23.65 -30.82
N GLU A 223 2.25 -24.79 -30.14
CA GLU A 223 1.99 -24.92 -28.70
C GLU A 223 2.98 -24.08 -27.87
N ASN A 224 4.27 -24.09 -28.21
CA ASN A 224 5.26 -23.24 -27.52
C ASN A 224 4.99 -21.75 -27.74
N ARG A 225 4.70 -21.32 -28.97
CA ARG A 225 4.36 -19.91 -29.27
C ARG A 225 3.08 -19.48 -28.56
N ALA A 226 2.09 -20.36 -28.45
CA ALA A 226 0.86 -20.09 -27.69
C ALA A 226 1.15 -19.87 -26.20
N LEU A 227 2.03 -20.69 -25.59
CA LEU A 227 2.46 -20.51 -24.20
C LEU A 227 3.23 -19.20 -23.98
N LEU A 228 4.13 -18.84 -24.90
CA LEU A 228 4.84 -17.55 -24.85
C LEU A 228 3.86 -16.37 -24.95
N PHE A 229 2.84 -16.48 -25.80
CA PHE A 229 1.80 -15.45 -25.92
C PHE A 229 0.91 -15.37 -24.66
N GLN A 230 0.60 -16.50 -24.03
CA GLN A 230 -0.10 -16.52 -22.74
C GLN A 230 0.72 -15.85 -21.64
N PHE A 231 2.02 -16.15 -21.54
CA PHE A 231 2.92 -15.47 -20.62
C PHE A 231 2.93 -13.95 -20.88
N LEU A 232 3.00 -13.53 -22.15
CA LEU A 232 2.98 -12.12 -22.52
C LEU A 232 1.66 -11.42 -22.13
N ASN A 233 0.53 -12.12 -22.20
CA ASN A 233 -0.76 -11.59 -21.72
C ASN A 233 -0.80 -11.49 -20.20
N ASP A 234 -0.31 -12.49 -19.46
CA ASP A 234 -0.24 -12.40 -18.00
C ASP A 234 0.67 -11.23 -17.57
N LEU A 235 1.77 -10.98 -18.31
CA LEU A 235 2.67 -9.84 -18.07
C LEU A 235 1.98 -8.50 -18.36
N GLU A 236 1.07 -8.45 -19.33
CA GLU A 236 0.23 -7.29 -19.58
C GLU A 236 -0.73 -7.03 -18.42
N ASP A 237 -1.43 -8.06 -17.94
CA ASP A 237 -2.32 -7.96 -16.77
C ASP A 237 -1.55 -7.41 -15.56
N PHE A 238 -0.34 -7.92 -15.31
CA PHE A 238 0.53 -7.46 -14.22
C PHE A 238 0.85 -5.95 -14.29
N LEU A 239 1.06 -5.41 -15.50
CA LEU A 239 1.31 -3.99 -15.73
C LEU A 239 0.03 -3.15 -15.64
N ILE A 240 -1.08 -3.64 -16.20
CA ILE A 240 -2.39 -2.97 -16.16
C ILE A 240 -2.85 -2.78 -14.71
N ILE A 241 -2.71 -3.81 -13.87
CA ILE A 241 -3.06 -3.72 -12.44
C ILE A 241 -2.37 -2.53 -11.76
N LYS A 242 -1.08 -2.29 -12.06
CA LYS A 242 -0.34 -1.16 -11.50
C LYS A 242 -0.75 0.18 -12.12
N LYS A 243 -1.01 0.20 -13.43
CA LYS A 243 -1.50 1.38 -14.14
C LYS A 243 -2.83 1.86 -13.55
N GLU A 244 -3.81 0.95 -13.38
CA GLU A 244 -5.12 1.26 -12.81
C GLU A 244 -5.01 1.80 -11.38
N PHE A 245 -4.11 1.25 -10.57
CA PHE A 245 -3.82 1.79 -9.25
C PHE A 245 -3.29 3.23 -9.30
N LYS A 246 -2.36 3.52 -10.21
CA LYS A 246 -1.79 4.87 -10.41
C LYS A 246 -2.76 5.88 -11.00
N GLU A 247 -3.77 5.44 -11.75
CA GLU A 247 -4.84 6.33 -12.21
C GLU A 247 -5.77 6.75 -11.05
N ARG A 248 -5.85 5.93 -10.00
CA ARG A 248 -6.68 6.22 -8.81
C ARG A 248 -5.96 7.07 -7.76
N PHE A 249 -4.63 6.98 -7.64
CA PHE A 249 -3.80 7.63 -6.60
C PHE A 249 -2.56 8.28 -7.18
#